data_AF-A0A5E7MPY4-F1
#
_entry.id   AF-A0A5E7MPY4-F1
#
_cell.length_a   1.000
_cell.length_b   1.000
_cell.length_c   1.000
_cell.angle_alpha   90.00
_cell.angle_beta   90.00
_cell.angle_gamma   90.00
#
_symmetry.space_group_name_H-M   'P 1'
#
loop_
_entity.id
_entity.type
_entity.pdbx_description
1 polymer ?
#
loop_
_entity_poly.entity_id
_entity_poly.type
_entity_poly.pdbx_seq_one_letter_code
_entity_poly.pdbx_strand_id
1 'polypeptide(L)'
;MPIIFCNIGWMERYDGIDGDSIQRGGSYNNDSIGHEVCNFTNANGKVYGYVQSTGRISVEKLGAKKGEEYVDGVTVVWTAGPDSGGTAVVGWYKNATVYRERHRISKPSKTHKKNEIEVYRISASAGDARLLPAYEREFMIPRAVKGGIGQSNVWYADKPESAELVDKVLLMIERDTKPDRLPDVDAEAFGTEGNPRLVSHFRRERNSTIVKKKRAAVLAATGALCCEVCGFNFEKVYGEHGEKFCEVHHLTPLHKSDRNTKTKLSELAVVCSNCHRIIHRMSPMPSISGLKKVVFDN
;
A
#
# COMPACT_ATOMS: atom_id res chain seq x y z
N MET A 1 11.23 18.82 -17.08
CA MET A 1 10.77 19.44 -15.82
C MET A 1 11.72 18.98 -14.71
N PRO A 2 12.24 19.87 -13.84
CA PRO A 2 13.14 19.45 -12.78
C PRO A 2 12.40 18.57 -11.77
N ILE A 3 13.04 17.47 -11.36
CA ILE A 3 12.47 16.48 -10.45
C ILE A 3 13.48 16.13 -9.36
N ILE A 4 12.99 15.85 -8.15
CA ILE A 4 13.80 15.37 -7.04
C ILE A 4 13.05 14.31 -6.25
N PHE A 5 13.74 13.27 -5.81
CA PHE A 5 13.22 12.21 -4.98
C PHE A 5 13.71 12.37 -3.55
N CYS A 6 12.79 12.30 -2.59
CA CYS A 6 13.04 12.48 -1.17
C CYS A 6 12.57 11.24 -0.41
N ASN A 7 13.53 10.48 0.10
CA ASN A 7 13.30 9.29 0.89
C ASN A 7 13.09 9.65 2.36
N ILE A 8 11.92 9.27 2.87
CA ILE A 8 11.43 9.54 4.24
C ILE A 8 11.01 8.23 4.91
N GLY A 9 10.71 8.28 6.21
CA GLY A 9 10.12 7.17 6.95
C GLY A 9 8.71 6.84 6.45
N TRP A 10 8.34 5.56 6.48
CA TRP A 10 6.99 5.12 6.08
C TRP A 10 5.95 5.54 7.13
N MET A 11 4.88 6.19 6.66
CA MET A 11 3.71 6.60 7.43
C MET A 11 2.46 6.54 6.55
N GLU A 12 1.28 6.30 7.11
CA GLU A 12 0.04 6.26 6.34
C GLU A 12 -0.42 7.64 5.87
N ARG A 13 -0.29 8.67 6.70
CA ARG A 13 -0.98 9.96 6.54
C ARG A 13 -0.07 11.17 6.47
N TYR A 14 1.12 11.14 7.09
CA TYR A 14 2.03 12.29 7.14
C TYR A 14 1.32 13.60 7.54
N ASP A 15 0.36 13.49 8.45
CA ASP A 15 -0.43 14.61 9.00
C ASP A 15 -0.43 14.58 10.55
N GLY A 16 0.77 14.51 11.11
CA GLY A 16 1.01 14.34 12.55
C GLY A 16 1.19 12.89 12.98
N ILE A 17 1.70 12.70 14.19
CA ILE A 17 2.02 11.37 14.76
C ILE A 17 0.82 10.65 15.40
N ASP A 18 -0.29 11.35 15.68
CA ASP A 18 -1.42 10.77 16.41
C ASP A 18 -2.21 9.77 15.55
N GLY A 19 -1.91 8.48 15.70
CA GLY A 19 -2.54 7.39 14.92
C GLY A 19 -1.69 6.92 13.74
N ASP A 20 -0.42 7.29 13.68
CA ASP A 20 0.52 6.89 12.63
C ASP A 20 1.92 6.74 13.25
N SER A 21 2.48 5.52 13.27
CA SER A 21 3.82 5.27 13.83
C SER A 21 4.87 5.17 12.73
N ILE A 22 6.03 5.80 12.93
CA ILE A 22 7.17 5.68 12.01
C ILE A 22 7.76 4.28 12.18
N GLN A 23 7.57 3.42 11.19
CA GLN A 23 7.92 1.98 11.30
C GLN A 23 9.38 1.67 10.92
N ARG A 24 10.05 2.57 10.17
CA ARG A 24 11.46 2.42 9.79
C ARG A 24 12.25 3.72 9.93
N GLY A 25 12.65 4.04 11.15
CA GLY A 25 13.81 4.89 11.44
C GLY A 25 14.99 3.98 11.77
N GLY A 26 16.16 4.19 11.18
CA GLY A 26 17.38 3.46 11.57
C GLY A 26 17.66 3.61 13.06
N SER A 27 18.45 2.69 13.64
CA SER A 27 18.77 2.63 15.08
C SER A 27 19.66 3.77 15.60
N TYR A 28 19.58 4.96 15.00
CA TYR A 28 20.31 6.14 15.42
C TYR A 28 19.36 7.33 15.55
N ASN A 29 19.21 7.76 16.80
CA ASN A 29 18.79 9.07 17.30
C ASN A 29 17.30 9.25 17.65
N ASN A 30 17.06 9.33 18.96
CA ASN A 30 15.88 9.91 19.62
C ASN A 30 15.56 11.35 19.17
N ASP A 31 16.46 12.05 18.47
CA ASP A 31 16.31 13.47 18.07
C ASP A 31 15.92 13.67 16.59
N SER A 32 15.71 12.62 15.82
CA SER A 32 15.45 12.72 14.35
C SER A 32 14.15 12.05 13.89
N ILE A 33 13.46 11.37 14.80
CA ILE A 33 12.17 10.74 14.56
C ILE A 33 11.09 11.81 14.71
N GLY A 34 10.63 12.41 13.61
CA GLY A 34 9.41 13.21 13.69
C GLY A 34 9.28 14.38 12.72
N HIS A 35 10.35 14.89 12.11
CA HIS A 35 10.22 16.13 11.34
C HIS A 35 9.41 16.00 10.03
N GLU A 36 9.34 14.80 9.47
CA GLU A 36 8.60 14.47 8.25
C GLU A 36 7.12 14.13 8.50
N VAL A 37 6.69 14.02 9.77
CA VAL A 37 5.32 13.61 10.13
C VAL A 37 4.25 14.59 9.64
N CYS A 38 4.63 15.82 9.29
CA CYS A 38 3.72 16.85 8.83
C CYS A 38 3.91 17.19 7.35
N ASN A 39 4.64 16.37 6.57
CA ASN A 39 4.91 16.66 5.16
C ASN A 39 3.61 16.90 4.38
N PHE A 40 2.51 16.23 4.69
CA PHE A 40 1.23 16.44 3.99
C PHE A 40 0.19 17.19 4.83
N THR A 41 0.58 17.77 5.97
CA THR A 41 -0.27 18.65 6.76
C THR A 41 -0.56 19.95 6.02
N ASN A 42 -1.83 20.21 5.73
CA ASN A 42 -2.27 21.48 5.17
C ASN A 42 -2.21 22.61 6.23
N ALA A 43 -1.36 23.59 5.98
CA ALA A 43 -1.23 24.81 6.78
C ALA A 43 -1.66 26.02 5.95
N ASN A 44 -2.95 26.36 6.02
CA ASN A 44 -3.55 27.51 5.33
C ASN A 44 -3.32 27.50 3.81
N GLY A 45 -3.51 26.35 3.17
CA GLY A 45 -3.36 26.17 1.72
C GLY A 45 -1.92 25.88 1.27
N LYS A 46 -0.98 25.69 2.20
CA LYS A 46 0.41 25.36 1.92
C LYS A 46 0.83 24.09 2.66
N VAL A 47 1.69 23.29 2.03
CA VAL A 47 2.38 22.16 2.67
C VAL A 47 3.86 22.46 2.82
N TYR A 48 4.47 21.89 3.86
CA TYR A 48 5.86 22.11 4.22
C TYR A 48 6.56 20.75 4.35
N GLY A 49 7.40 20.44 3.36
CA GLY A 49 8.14 19.20 3.29
C GLY A 49 9.49 19.27 3.99
N TYR A 50 9.76 18.25 4.79
CA TYR A 50 11.05 17.99 5.42
C TYR A 50 11.64 16.67 4.91
N VAL A 51 12.95 16.70 4.64
CA VAL A 51 13.76 15.51 4.36
C VAL A 51 15.11 15.67 5.04
N GLN A 52 15.55 14.64 5.76
CA GLN A 52 16.88 14.62 6.36
C GLN A 52 17.92 14.32 5.28
N SER A 53 18.70 15.33 4.87
CA SER A 53 19.85 15.15 4.00
C SER A 53 21.15 15.28 4.78
N THR A 54 22.20 14.58 4.34
CA THR A 54 23.56 14.63 4.90
C THR A 54 24.27 15.98 4.68
N GLY A 55 23.69 16.88 3.89
CA GLY A 55 24.19 18.23 3.62
C GLY A 55 23.13 19.15 3.03
N ARG A 56 23.54 20.22 2.35
CA ARG A 56 22.64 21.14 1.61
C ARG A 56 22.01 20.45 0.41
N ILE A 57 20.80 20.87 0.03
CA ILE A 57 20.22 20.48 -1.26
C ILE A 57 20.91 21.31 -2.36
N SER A 58 21.43 20.64 -3.38
CA SER A 58 22.07 21.24 -4.55
C SER A 58 20.99 21.70 -5.54
N VAL A 59 20.42 22.87 -5.30
CA VAL A 59 19.37 23.47 -6.15
C VAL A 59 19.85 23.72 -7.59
N GLU A 60 21.16 23.81 -7.81
CA GLU A 60 21.75 23.93 -9.16
C GLU A 60 21.48 22.70 -10.03
N LYS A 61 21.40 21.52 -9.41
CA LYS A 61 21.03 20.27 -10.11
C LYS A 61 19.56 20.27 -10.56
N LEU A 62 18.77 21.19 -10.03
CA LEU A 62 17.35 21.35 -10.33
C LEU A 62 17.11 22.58 -11.24
N GLY A 63 18.18 23.20 -11.74
CA GLY A 63 18.10 24.34 -12.67
C GLY A 63 18.31 25.72 -12.05
N ALA A 64 18.61 25.81 -10.76
CA ALA A 64 18.97 27.09 -10.14
C ALA A 64 20.31 27.63 -10.69
N LYS A 65 20.45 28.95 -10.74
CA LYS A 65 21.73 29.59 -11.04
C LYS A 65 22.66 29.51 -9.84
N LYS A 66 23.97 29.61 -10.10
CA LYS A 66 24.98 29.63 -9.05
C LYS A 66 24.70 30.77 -8.05
N GLY A 67 24.61 30.43 -6.77
CA GLY A 67 24.36 31.38 -5.68
C GLY A 67 22.89 31.60 -5.34
N GLU A 68 21.95 30.98 -6.06
CA GLU A 68 20.53 31.00 -5.66
C GLU A 68 20.29 30.09 -4.45
N GLU A 69 19.40 30.52 -3.55
CA GLU A 69 19.08 29.80 -2.32
C GLU A 69 17.87 28.85 -2.47
N TYR A 70 17.13 28.97 -3.57
CA TYR A 70 15.99 28.14 -3.86
C TYR A 70 15.74 28.02 -5.38
N VAL A 71 14.86 27.09 -5.74
CA VAL A 71 14.37 26.90 -7.10
C VAL A 71 12.88 26.60 -7.06
N ASP A 72 12.12 27.21 -7.96
CA ASP A 72 10.68 26.99 -8.12
C ASP A 72 10.38 26.00 -9.27
N GLY A 73 9.14 25.52 -9.34
CA GLY A 73 8.68 24.69 -10.44
C GLY A 73 9.23 23.27 -10.45
N VAL A 74 9.66 22.76 -9.29
CA VAL A 74 10.22 21.41 -9.14
C VAL A 74 9.12 20.41 -8.81
N THR A 75 9.13 19.24 -9.45
CA THR A 75 8.34 18.09 -9.01
C THR A 75 9.11 17.35 -7.92
N VAL A 76 8.55 17.30 -6.72
CA VAL A 76 9.15 16.59 -5.58
C VAL A 76 8.40 15.29 -5.39
N VAL A 77 9.10 14.17 -5.49
CA VAL A 77 8.55 12.83 -5.28
C VAL A 77 8.98 12.32 -3.92
N TRP A 78 8.00 12.01 -3.08
CA TRP A 78 8.24 11.42 -1.77
C TRP A 78 8.27 9.91 -1.90
N THR A 79 9.29 9.28 -1.29
CA THR A 79 9.43 7.83 -1.30
C THR A 79 9.66 7.32 0.11
N ALA A 80 9.16 6.12 0.43
CA ALA A 80 9.39 5.50 1.72
C ALA A 80 9.42 3.98 1.59
N GLY A 81 10.14 3.31 2.49
CA GLY A 81 10.24 1.85 2.47
C GLY A 81 9.19 1.20 3.38
N PRO A 82 8.24 0.42 2.85
CA PRO A 82 7.32 -0.34 3.69
C PRO A 82 8.05 -1.47 4.42
N ASP A 83 7.42 -2.03 5.45
CA ASP A 83 7.96 -3.18 6.20
C ASP A 83 8.27 -4.38 5.33
N SER A 84 7.51 -4.56 4.25
CA SER A 84 7.71 -5.63 3.27
C SER A 84 8.98 -5.48 2.41
N GLY A 85 9.72 -4.38 2.57
CA GLY A 85 10.97 -4.10 1.88
C GLY A 85 10.82 -3.26 0.62
N GLY A 86 11.95 -2.71 0.16
CA GLY A 86 12.03 -1.79 -0.99
C GLY A 86 11.76 -0.33 -0.63
N THR A 87 11.53 0.50 -1.64
CA THR A 87 11.21 1.92 -1.52
C THR A 87 10.08 2.24 -2.49
N ALA A 88 8.91 2.59 -2.00
CA ALA A 88 7.75 2.93 -2.82
C ALA A 88 7.61 4.45 -2.96
N VAL A 89 7.01 4.91 -4.05
CA VAL A 89 6.48 6.27 -4.15
C VAL A 89 5.27 6.38 -3.22
N VAL A 90 5.29 7.36 -2.30
CA VAL A 90 4.19 7.59 -1.35
C VAL A 90 3.34 8.79 -1.71
N GLY A 91 3.85 9.70 -2.52
CA GLY A 91 3.16 10.92 -2.91
C GLY A 91 4.13 11.90 -3.58
N TRP A 92 3.63 13.08 -3.91
CA TRP A 92 4.41 14.11 -4.58
C TRP A 92 3.87 15.51 -4.32
N TYR A 93 4.71 16.51 -4.56
CA TYR A 93 4.31 17.89 -4.75
C TYR A 93 4.66 18.31 -6.17
N LYS A 94 3.69 18.90 -6.87
CA LYS A 94 3.93 19.60 -8.14
C LYS A 94 4.30 21.06 -7.86
N ASN A 95 4.98 21.68 -8.82
CA ASN A 95 5.30 23.11 -8.80
C ASN A 95 5.91 23.58 -7.48
N ALA A 96 6.70 22.74 -6.81
CA ALA A 96 7.23 23.01 -5.49
C ALA A 96 8.43 23.96 -5.56
N THR A 97 8.61 24.71 -4.48
CA THR A 97 9.85 25.44 -4.19
C THR A 97 10.76 24.55 -3.35
N VAL A 98 12.00 24.35 -3.80
CA VAL A 98 13.03 23.60 -3.08
C VAL A 98 14.11 24.57 -2.62
N TYR A 99 14.40 24.57 -1.33
CA TYR A 99 15.38 25.45 -0.69
C TYR A 99 16.69 24.69 -0.41
N ARG A 100 17.81 25.39 -0.57
CA ARG A 100 19.15 24.87 -0.28
C ARG A 100 19.30 24.55 1.21
N GLU A 101 18.83 25.48 2.05
CA GLU A 101 18.92 25.44 3.51
C GLU A 101 17.56 25.23 4.17
N ARG A 102 17.56 24.98 5.49
CA ARG A 102 16.32 24.87 6.27
C ARG A 102 15.71 26.26 6.48
N HIS A 103 14.42 26.38 6.23
CA HIS A 103 13.63 27.58 6.51
C HIS A 103 12.67 27.33 7.66
N ARG A 104 12.35 28.38 8.44
CA ARG A 104 11.32 28.32 9.48
C ARG A 104 9.92 28.49 8.90
N ILE A 105 8.97 27.72 9.41
CA ILE A 105 7.54 27.85 9.08
C ILE A 105 7.03 29.12 9.75
N SER A 106 6.66 30.12 8.95
CA SER A 106 6.17 31.40 9.47
C SER A 106 4.77 31.33 10.09
N LYS A 107 3.93 30.42 9.59
CA LYS A 107 2.54 30.23 10.04
C LYS A 107 2.22 28.73 10.23
N PRO A 108 2.77 28.07 11.26
CA PRO A 108 2.55 26.65 11.48
C PRO A 108 1.09 26.37 11.85
N SER A 109 0.55 25.25 11.36
CA SER A 109 -0.79 24.77 11.74
C SER A 109 -0.80 24.23 13.18
N LYS A 110 -1.99 23.90 13.71
CA LYS A 110 -2.12 23.24 15.02
C LYS A 110 -1.34 21.93 15.07
N THR A 111 -1.37 21.13 14.00
CA THR A 111 -0.64 19.87 13.89
C THR A 111 0.86 20.09 13.91
N HIS A 112 1.37 21.08 13.16
CA HIS A 112 2.79 21.44 13.20
C HIS A 112 3.24 21.83 14.61
N LYS A 113 2.47 22.69 15.30
CA LYS A 113 2.78 23.10 16.68
C LYS A 113 2.76 21.93 17.66
N LYS A 114 1.78 21.04 17.53
CA LYS A 114 1.64 19.86 18.40
C LYS A 114 2.83 18.88 18.25
N ASN A 115 3.36 18.75 17.04
CA ASN A 115 4.47 17.85 16.72
C ASN A 115 5.82 18.58 16.70
N GLU A 116 5.89 19.81 17.22
CA GLU A 116 7.12 20.62 17.32
C GLU A 116 7.86 20.80 15.97
N ILE A 117 7.08 20.91 14.89
CA ILE A 117 7.60 21.08 13.53
C ILE A 117 7.73 22.56 13.21
N GLU A 118 8.97 23.02 13.18
CA GLU A 118 9.26 24.44 12.94
C GLU A 118 10.00 24.71 11.63
N VAL A 119 10.58 23.70 10.99
CA VAL A 119 11.46 23.87 9.84
C VAL A 119 11.08 23.00 8.65
N TYR A 120 11.38 23.48 7.45
CA TYR A 120 11.16 22.78 6.19
C TYR A 120 12.26 23.11 5.18
N ARG A 121 12.30 22.35 4.09
CA ARG A 121 13.20 22.59 2.94
C ARG A 121 12.48 22.61 1.61
N ILE A 122 11.23 22.16 1.60
CA ILE A 122 10.42 22.04 0.41
C ILE A 122 9.07 22.63 0.75
N SER A 123 8.46 23.39 -0.16
CA SER A 123 7.10 23.84 0.04
C SER A 123 6.32 23.91 -1.25
N ALA A 124 5.01 23.68 -1.16
CA ALA A 124 4.11 23.72 -2.32
C ALA A 124 2.72 24.17 -1.89
N SER A 125 1.90 24.56 -2.85
CA SER A 125 0.45 24.70 -2.64
C SER A 125 -0.12 23.35 -2.19
N ALA A 126 -1.03 23.35 -1.21
CA ALA A 126 -1.71 22.13 -0.79
C ALA A 126 -2.51 21.49 -1.95
N GLY A 127 -2.99 22.29 -2.92
CA GLY A 127 -3.66 21.78 -4.12
C GLY A 127 -2.71 21.10 -5.13
N ASP A 128 -1.41 21.34 -5.02
CA ASP A 128 -0.38 20.69 -5.82
C ASP A 128 0.26 19.49 -5.11
N ALA A 129 -0.12 19.22 -3.87
CA ALA A 129 0.35 18.12 -3.07
C ALA A 129 -0.61 16.93 -3.11
N ARG A 130 -0.09 15.74 -3.33
CA ARG A 130 -0.85 14.50 -3.37
C ARG A 130 -0.15 13.43 -2.54
N LEU A 131 -0.85 12.91 -1.54
CA LEU A 131 -0.44 11.72 -0.82
C LEU A 131 -1.25 10.54 -1.35
N LEU A 132 -0.56 9.45 -1.69
CA LEU A 132 -1.21 8.20 -2.06
C LEU A 132 -1.68 7.45 -0.80
N PRO A 133 -2.91 6.90 -0.79
CA PRO A 133 -3.31 5.90 0.17
C PRO A 133 -2.34 4.72 0.19
N ALA A 134 -2.11 4.10 1.34
CA ALA A 134 -1.12 3.03 1.49
C ALA A 134 -1.29 1.86 0.50
N TYR A 135 -2.52 1.55 0.11
CA TYR A 135 -2.85 0.50 -0.86
C TYR A 135 -2.56 0.87 -2.32
N GLU A 136 -2.34 2.15 -2.64
CA GLU A 136 -1.98 2.62 -3.99
C GLU A 136 -0.45 2.81 -4.17
N ARG A 137 0.34 2.59 -3.11
CA ARG A 137 1.81 2.79 -3.09
C ARG A 137 2.55 1.60 -3.68
N GLU A 138 2.18 1.21 -4.89
CA GLU A 138 2.70 0.02 -5.57
C GLU A 138 3.94 0.31 -6.42
N PHE A 139 4.17 1.58 -6.77
CA PHE A 139 5.30 1.97 -7.61
C PHE A 139 6.61 1.93 -6.83
N MET A 140 7.40 0.87 -7.04
CA MET A 140 8.67 0.65 -6.36
C MET A 140 9.84 1.29 -7.12
N ILE A 141 10.61 2.11 -6.41
CA ILE A 141 11.88 2.66 -6.85
C ILE A 141 13.00 1.65 -6.52
N PRO A 142 13.74 1.16 -7.53
CA PRO A 142 14.82 0.22 -7.29
C PRO A 142 15.97 0.87 -6.52
N ARG A 143 16.57 0.12 -5.58
CA ARG A 143 17.74 0.54 -4.79
C ARG A 143 18.95 -0.32 -5.11
N ALA A 144 20.14 0.25 -4.90
CA ALA A 144 21.42 -0.44 -5.08
C ALA A 144 21.64 -1.04 -6.49
N VAL A 145 20.97 -0.47 -7.50
CA VAL A 145 21.16 -0.79 -8.93
C VAL A 145 21.64 0.45 -9.69
N LYS A 146 22.23 0.23 -10.86
CA LYS A 146 22.60 1.32 -11.76
C LYS A 146 21.33 2.08 -12.17
N GLY A 147 21.31 3.39 -11.93
CA GLY A 147 20.15 4.24 -12.21
C GLY A 147 19.08 4.31 -11.12
N GLY A 148 19.24 3.61 -9.98
CA GLY A 148 18.32 3.64 -8.84
C GLY A 148 18.74 4.56 -7.69
N ILE A 149 17.92 4.62 -6.63
CA ILE A 149 18.20 5.42 -5.42
C ILE A 149 19.41 4.85 -4.68
N GLY A 150 20.36 5.73 -4.35
CA GLY A 150 21.52 5.43 -3.51
C GLY A 150 21.24 5.50 -2.00
N GLN A 151 22.30 5.67 -1.21
CA GLN A 151 22.22 5.76 0.26
C GLN A 151 21.71 7.12 0.76
N SER A 152 21.79 8.17 -0.06
CA SER A 152 21.27 9.50 0.28
C SER A 152 19.74 9.50 0.30
N ASN A 153 19.16 10.21 1.26
CA ASN A 153 17.71 10.46 1.29
C ASN A 153 17.26 11.45 0.21
N VAL A 154 18.17 12.19 -0.40
CA VAL A 154 17.88 13.08 -1.53
C VAL A 154 18.54 12.54 -2.79
N TRP A 155 17.76 12.34 -3.83
CA TRP A 155 18.22 11.83 -5.12
C TRP A 155 17.67 12.67 -6.28
N TYR A 156 18.56 13.13 -7.16
CA TYR A 156 18.21 14.05 -8.26
C TYR A 156 17.81 13.33 -9.55
N ALA A 157 18.06 12.01 -9.63
CA ALA A 157 17.80 11.20 -10.83
C ALA A 157 18.34 11.84 -12.14
N ASP A 158 19.48 12.54 -12.05
CA ASP A 158 20.08 13.39 -13.10
C ASP A 158 20.91 12.60 -14.13
N LYS A 159 20.91 11.27 -14.05
CA LYS A 159 21.72 10.39 -14.90
C LYS A 159 20.89 9.75 -16.00
N PRO A 160 21.47 9.49 -17.19
CA PRO A 160 20.75 8.84 -18.30
C PRO A 160 20.12 7.50 -17.91
N GLU A 161 20.77 6.72 -17.05
CA GLU A 161 20.26 5.43 -16.60
C GLU A 161 18.99 5.53 -15.74
N SER A 162 18.66 6.72 -15.25
CA SER A 162 17.46 6.99 -14.45
C SER A 162 16.31 7.55 -15.28
N ALA A 163 16.54 7.93 -16.54
CA ALA A 163 15.56 8.64 -17.37
C ALA A 163 14.26 7.82 -17.55
N GLU A 164 14.37 6.54 -17.89
CA GLU A 164 13.19 5.68 -18.07
C GLU A 164 12.35 5.56 -16.79
N LEU A 165 13.00 5.50 -15.63
CA LEU A 165 12.30 5.46 -14.35
C LEU A 165 11.62 6.79 -14.04
N VAL A 166 12.30 7.90 -14.29
CA VAL A 166 11.75 9.25 -14.12
C VAL A 166 10.52 9.45 -15.01
N ASP A 167 10.59 9.04 -16.27
CA ASP A 167 9.47 9.15 -17.21
C ASP A 167 8.25 8.35 -16.73
N LYS A 168 8.46 7.12 -16.22
CA LYS A 168 7.39 6.31 -15.63
C LYS A 168 6.74 6.99 -14.43
N VAL A 169 7.53 7.62 -13.56
CA VAL A 169 7.03 8.35 -12.39
C VAL A 169 6.27 9.61 -12.82
N LEU A 170 6.77 10.37 -13.78
CA LEU A 170 6.09 11.56 -14.30
C LEU A 170 4.75 11.18 -14.96
N LEU A 171 4.71 10.11 -15.75
CA LEU A 171 3.48 9.61 -16.35
C LEU A 171 2.47 9.17 -15.29
N MET A 172 2.92 8.55 -14.20
CA MET A 172 2.06 8.20 -13.06
C MET A 172 1.45 9.45 -12.43
N ILE A 173 2.26 10.48 -12.18
CA ILE A 173 1.83 11.76 -11.59
C ILE A 173 0.81 12.46 -12.50
N GLU A 174 1.06 12.49 -13.81
CA GLU A 174 0.14 13.11 -14.78
C GLU A 174 -1.19 12.36 -14.88
N ARG A 175 -1.18 11.02 -14.82
CA ARG A 175 -2.39 10.19 -14.89
C ARG A 175 -3.31 10.39 -13.68
N ASP A 176 -2.76 10.53 -12.48
CA ASP A 176 -3.54 10.77 -11.25
C ASP A 176 -4.23 12.15 -11.25
N THR A 177 -3.73 13.11 -12.03
CA THR A 177 -4.31 14.48 -12.07
C THR A 177 -5.57 14.66 -12.93
N LYS A 178 -6.08 13.59 -13.56
CA LYS A 178 -7.36 13.62 -14.27
C LYS A 178 -8.48 13.15 -13.34
N PRO A 179 -9.36 14.04 -12.84
CA PRO A 179 -10.34 13.70 -11.80
C PRO A 179 -11.49 12.81 -12.27
N ASP A 180 -11.54 12.44 -13.56
CA ASP A 180 -12.77 11.97 -14.22
C ASP A 180 -12.68 10.53 -14.73
N ARG A 181 -11.88 9.69 -14.08
CA ARG A 181 -11.97 8.24 -14.27
C ARG A 181 -12.70 7.61 -13.09
N LEU A 182 -13.94 7.20 -13.34
CA LEU A 182 -14.44 5.96 -12.75
C LEU A 182 -13.38 4.87 -13.00
N PRO A 183 -13.11 3.97 -12.04
CA PRO A 183 -12.12 2.93 -12.23
C PRO A 183 -12.45 2.14 -13.50
N ASP A 184 -11.51 2.15 -14.44
CA ASP A 184 -11.59 1.43 -15.71
C ASP A 184 -11.41 -0.06 -15.39
N VAL A 185 -12.54 -0.73 -15.11
CA VAL A 185 -12.60 -2.17 -14.80
C VAL A 185 -12.08 -3.06 -15.94
N ASP A 186 -11.89 -2.48 -17.13
CA ASP A 186 -11.38 -3.15 -18.33
C ASP A 186 -9.92 -2.79 -18.66
N ALA A 187 -9.25 -1.96 -17.83
CA ALA A 187 -7.81 -1.75 -17.97
C ALA A 187 -7.07 -3.02 -17.51
N GLU A 188 -6.57 -3.81 -18.46
CA GLU A 188 -5.69 -4.94 -18.18
C GLU A 188 -4.50 -4.48 -17.32
N ALA A 189 -4.57 -4.80 -16.01
CA ALA A 189 -3.50 -4.61 -15.08
C ALA A 189 -2.38 -5.59 -15.46
N PHE A 190 -1.38 -5.11 -16.20
CA PHE A 190 -0.10 -5.80 -16.33
C PHE A 190 0.67 -5.67 -15.00
N GLY A 191 0.30 -6.52 -14.04
CA GLY A 191 1.09 -6.82 -12.87
C GLY A 191 1.89 -8.09 -13.12
N THR A 192 3.20 -8.04 -12.93
CA THR A 192 4.01 -9.26 -12.84
C THR A 192 3.66 -9.95 -11.52
N GLU A 193 2.69 -10.85 -11.54
CA GLU A 193 2.46 -11.79 -10.45
C GLU A 193 3.67 -12.74 -10.38
N GLY A 194 4.29 -12.88 -9.20
CA GLY A 194 5.25 -13.96 -8.97
C GLY A 194 6.69 -13.60 -8.63
N ASN A 195 7.01 -12.42 -8.09
CA ASN A 195 8.30 -12.29 -7.40
C ASN A 195 8.28 -13.19 -6.15
N PRO A 196 9.11 -14.26 -6.05
CA PRO A 196 9.00 -15.22 -4.97
C PRO A 196 9.38 -14.56 -3.64
N ARG A 197 8.38 -14.26 -2.82
CA ARG A 197 8.63 -13.93 -1.40
C ARG A 197 8.80 -15.23 -0.66
N LEU A 198 9.97 -15.42 -0.06
CA LEU A 198 10.19 -16.44 0.97
C LEU A 198 9.41 -16.03 2.22
N VAL A 199 8.11 -16.26 2.19
CA VAL A 199 7.27 -16.27 3.38
C VAL A 199 7.47 -17.65 3.99
N SER A 200 8.14 -17.72 5.14
CA SER A 200 8.16 -18.93 5.97
C SER A 200 6.77 -19.14 6.58
N HIS A 201 5.80 -19.45 5.73
CA HIS A 201 4.60 -20.13 6.19
C HIS A 201 5.05 -21.52 6.66
N PHE A 202 5.00 -21.78 7.96
CA PHE A 202 4.66 -23.13 8.41
C PHE A 202 3.23 -23.43 7.92
N ARG A 203 3.12 -23.77 6.64
CA ARG A 203 1.89 -24.23 6.01
C ARG A 203 1.78 -25.68 6.46
N ARG A 204 0.99 -25.95 7.51
CA ARG A 204 0.50 -27.32 7.74
C ARG A 204 -0.13 -27.76 6.41
N GLU A 205 0.40 -28.84 5.83
CA GLU A 205 -0.11 -29.44 4.61
C GLU A 205 -1.61 -29.72 4.78
N ARG A 206 -2.45 -28.97 4.06
CA ARG A 206 -3.87 -29.31 3.95
C ARG A 206 -3.95 -30.47 2.96
N ASN A 207 -4.39 -31.64 3.44
CA ASN A 207 -4.51 -32.82 2.59
C ASN A 207 -5.59 -32.61 1.52
N SER A 208 -5.14 -32.37 0.27
CA SER A 208 -6.00 -32.12 -0.90
C SER A 208 -6.95 -33.28 -1.22
N THR A 209 -6.62 -34.49 -0.74
CA THR A 209 -7.45 -35.69 -0.87
C THR A 209 -8.77 -35.55 -0.11
N ILE A 210 -8.76 -34.91 1.06
CA ILE A 210 -9.97 -34.75 1.89
C ILE A 210 -10.93 -33.74 1.24
N VAL A 211 -10.40 -32.65 0.69
CA VAL A 211 -11.19 -31.64 -0.04
C VAL A 211 -11.85 -32.24 -1.28
N LYS A 212 -11.08 -33.01 -2.07
CA LYS A 212 -11.60 -33.73 -3.25
C LYS A 212 -12.69 -34.75 -2.85
N LYS A 213 -12.48 -35.52 -1.78
CA LYS A 213 -13.47 -36.47 -1.27
C LYS A 213 -14.76 -35.79 -0.80
N LYS A 214 -14.68 -34.65 -0.11
CA LYS A 214 -15.87 -33.89 0.31
C LYS A 214 -16.67 -33.39 -0.89
N ARG A 215 -16.00 -32.77 -1.88
CA ARG A 215 -16.66 -32.29 -3.10
C ARG A 215 -17.34 -33.42 -3.87
N ALA A 216 -16.65 -34.54 -4.05
CA ALA A 216 -17.21 -35.72 -4.70
C ALA A 216 -18.39 -36.31 -3.93
N ALA A 217 -18.32 -36.39 -2.60
CA ALA A 217 -19.41 -36.90 -1.76
C ALA A 217 -20.64 -35.99 -1.81
N VAL A 218 -20.46 -34.66 -1.79
CA VAL A 218 -21.57 -33.70 -1.94
C VAL A 218 -22.17 -33.81 -3.33
N LEU A 219 -21.35 -33.80 -4.40
CA LEU A 219 -21.84 -33.93 -5.76
C LEU A 219 -22.61 -35.25 -5.99
N ALA A 220 -22.11 -36.36 -5.43
CA ALA A 220 -22.78 -37.66 -5.51
C ALA A 220 -24.10 -37.71 -4.71
N ALA A 221 -24.20 -36.99 -3.60
CA ALA A 221 -25.39 -36.99 -2.75
C ALA A 221 -26.48 -36.01 -3.20
N THR A 222 -26.09 -34.86 -3.75
CA THR A 222 -27.02 -33.75 -4.06
C THR A 222 -27.12 -33.41 -5.55
N GLY A 223 -26.31 -34.04 -6.40
CA GLY A 223 -26.27 -33.80 -7.86
C GLY A 223 -25.68 -32.44 -8.27
N ALA A 224 -25.51 -31.52 -7.33
CA ALA A 224 -24.98 -30.18 -7.58
C ALA A 224 -24.17 -29.66 -6.37
N LEU A 225 -23.16 -28.83 -6.64
CA LEU A 225 -22.30 -28.24 -5.63
C LEU A 225 -22.76 -26.82 -5.25
N CYS A 226 -23.81 -26.74 -4.43
CA CYS A 226 -24.37 -25.48 -3.96
C CYS A 226 -23.69 -24.99 -2.66
N CYS A 227 -23.62 -23.68 -2.48
CA CYS A 227 -23.20 -23.07 -1.23
C CYS A 227 -24.17 -23.46 -0.10
N GLU A 228 -23.64 -24.05 0.98
CA GLU A 228 -24.44 -24.46 2.12
C GLU A 228 -25.04 -23.28 2.86
N VAL A 229 -24.49 -22.05 2.74
CA VAL A 229 -25.00 -20.83 3.38
C VAL A 229 -26.13 -20.23 2.55
N CYS A 230 -25.84 -19.68 1.37
CA CYS A 230 -26.79 -18.90 0.59
C CYS A 230 -27.46 -19.67 -0.56
N GLY A 231 -27.14 -20.96 -0.74
CA GLY A 231 -27.70 -21.79 -1.82
C GLY A 231 -27.14 -21.50 -3.22
N PHE A 232 -26.21 -20.55 -3.35
CA PHE A 232 -25.64 -20.17 -4.65
C PHE A 232 -24.96 -21.35 -5.34
N ASN A 233 -25.29 -21.55 -6.62
CA ASN A 233 -24.72 -22.58 -7.47
C ASN A 233 -23.99 -21.92 -8.65
N PHE A 234 -22.66 -22.05 -8.68
CA PHE A 234 -21.85 -21.45 -9.73
C PHE A 234 -22.13 -22.08 -11.10
N GLU A 235 -22.32 -23.40 -11.18
CA GLU A 235 -22.59 -24.08 -12.44
C GLU A 235 -23.93 -23.65 -13.05
N LYS A 236 -24.95 -23.42 -12.22
CA LYS A 236 -26.24 -22.90 -12.68
C LYS A 236 -26.17 -21.47 -13.23
N VAL A 237 -25.30 -20.64 -12.65
CA VAL A 237 -25.20 -19.21 -13.02
C VAL A 237 -24.17 -18.96 -14.12
N TYR A 238 -23.06 -19.68 -14.09
CA TYR A 238 -21.90 -19.47 -14.96
C TYR A 238 -21.65 -20.62 -15.95
N GLY A 239 -22.52 -21.63 -15.99
CA GLY A 239 -22.36 -22.81 -16.85
C GLY A 239 -21.13 -23.63 -16.48
N GLU A 240 -20.45 -24.19 -17.48
CA GLU A 240 -19.27 -25.04 -17.32
C GLU A 240 -18.13 -24.34 -16.55
N HIS A 241 -18.01 -23.02 -16.67
CA HIS A 241 -17.01 -22.24 -15.92
C HIS A 241 -17.24 -22.22 -14.41
N GLY A 242 -18.46 -22.53 -13.97
CA GLY A 242 -18.83 -22.63 -12.56
C GLY A 242 -18.73 -24.05 -11.99
N GLU A 243 -18.36 -25.04 -12.80
CA GLU A 243 -18.32 -26.45 -12.38
C GLU A 243 -17.32 -26.64 -11.22
N LYS A 244 -17.75 -27.33 -10.15
CA LYS A 244 -16.93 -27.66 -8.96
C LYS A 244 -16.27 -26.45 -8.25
N PHE A 245 -16.76 -25.23 -8.48
CA PHE A 245 -16.10 -24.01 -8.02
C PHE A 245 -16.22 -23.75 -6.52
N CYS A 246 -17.32 -24.15 -5.86
CA CYS A 246 -17.50 -23.90 -4.43
C CYS A 246 -16.34 -24.42 -3.56
N GLU A 247 -16.00 -23.64 -2.55
CA GLU A 247 -14.86 -23.84 -1.67
C GLU A 247 -15.25 -24.69 -0.45
N VAL A 248 -14.30 -25.44 0.11
CA VAL A 248 -14.52 -26.24 1.31
C VAL A 248 -13.90 -25.55 2.51
N HIS A 249 -14.76 -25.12 3.44
CA HIS A 249 -14.39 -24.43 4.66
C HIS A 249 -14.42 -25.37 5.88
N HIS A 250 -13.47 -25.20 6.81
CA HIS A 250 -13.43 -25.98 8.05
C HIS A 250 -14.23 -25.25 9.14
N LEU A 251 -15.23 -25.92 9.70
CA LEU A 251 -16.09 -25.33 10.74
C LEU A 251 -15.38 -25.12 12.07
N THR A 252 -14.29 -25.86 12.30
CA THR A 252 -13.43 -25.72 13.48
C THR A 252 -12.07 -25.18 13.05
N PRO A 253 -11.64 -24.01 13.56
CA PRO A 253 -10.34 -23.44 13.22
C PRO A 253 -9.17 -24.35 13.65
N LEU A 254 -8.35 -24.79 12.69
CA LEU A 254 -7.19 -25.68 12.92
C LEU A 254 -6.05 -25.05 13.73
N HIS A 255 -6.15 -23.77 14.13
CA HIS A 255 -5.12 -23.06 14.91
C HIS A 255 -5.18 -23.36 16.42
N LYS A 256 -6.20 -24.09 16.91
CA LYS A 256 -6.35 -24.47 18.32
C LYS A 256 -5.99 -25.92 18.63
N SER A 257 -5.53 -26.72 17.67
CA SER A 257 -5.13 -28.12 17.89
C SER A 257 -3.64 -28.33 17.60
N ASP A 258 -2.86 -28.57 18.66
CA ASP A 258 -1.40 -28.79 18.57
C ASP A 258 -0.99 -30.17 18.00
N ARG A 259 -1.94 -30.99 17.52
CA ARG A 259 -1.66 -32.34 17.00
C ARG A 259 -2.39 -32.62 15.70
N ASN A 260 -1.77 -33.44 14.83
CA ASN A 260 -2.34 -33.98 13.59
C ASN A 260 -3.76 -34.48 13.82
N THR A 261 -4.74 -33.63 13.50
CA THR A 261 -6.15 -33.91 13.78
C THR A 261 -6.75 -34.59 12.55
N LYS A 262 -7.39 -35.76 12.73
CA LYS A 262 -8.17 -36.39 11.65
C LYS A 262 -9.45 -35.58 11.44
N THR A 263 -9.53 -34.80 10.38
CA THR A 263 -10.74 -34.04 10.01
C THR A 263 -11.79 -34.98 9.42
N LYS A 264 -13.01 -34.97 9.98
CA LYS A 264 -14.15 -35.70 9.42
C LYS A 264 -14.82 -34.87 8.33
N LEU A 265 -15.46 -35.53 7.35
CA LEU A 265 -16.22 -34.84 6.30
C LEU A 265 -17.38 -33.99 6.85
N SER A 266 -17.90 -34.31 8.03
CA SER A 266 -18.95 -33.54 8.74
C SER A 266 -18.45 -32.23 9.34
N GLU A 267 -17.14 -32.02 9.45
CA GLU A 267 -16.52 -30.79 9.99
C GLU A 267 -16.16 -29.80 8.88
N LEU A 268 -16.61 -30.09 7.66
CA LEU A 268 -16.36 -29.33 6.45
C LEU A 268 -17.68 -28.87 5.85
N ALA A 269 -17.75 -27.61 5.47
CA ALA A 269 -18.89 -27.03 4.76
C ALA A 269 -18.46 -26.54 3.38
N VAL A 270 -19.35 -26.72 2.40
CA VAL A 270 -19.22 -26.16 1.06
C VAL A 270 -19.77 -24.75 1.06
N VAL A 271 -18.97 -23.76 0.67
CA VAL A 271 -19.35 -22.34 0.67
C VAL A 271 -18.91 -21.67 -0.64
N CYS A 272 -19.65 -20.65 -1.09
CA CYS A 272 -19.20 -19.82 -2.21
C CYS A 272 -18.09 -18.86 -1.76
N SER A 273 -17.33 -18.32 -2.72
CA SER A 273 -16.21 -17.41 -2.44
C SER A 273 -16.63 -16.20 -1.60
N ASN A 274 -17.82 -15.65 -1.83
CA ASN A 274 -18.34 -14.52 -1.06
C ASN A 274 -18.61 -14.92 0.41
N CYS A 275 -19.39 -15.97 0.65
CA CYS A 275 -19.64 -16.45 2.01
C CYS A 275 -18.34 -16.86 2.71
N HIS A 276 -17.40 -17.48 1.98
CA HIS A 276 -16.11 -17.87 2.55
C HIS A 276 -15.29 -16.67 3.01
N ARG A 277 -15.25 -15.58 2.23
CA ARG A 277 -14.59 -14.32 2.62
C ARG A 277 -15.27 -13.68 3.83
N ILE A 278 -16.61 -13.67 3.88
CA ILE A 278 -17.35 -13.10 5.01
C ILE A 278 -17.10 -13.88 6.30
N ILE A 279 -17.06 -15.22 6.26
CA ILE A 279 -16.74 -16.06 7.43
C ILE A 279 -15.38 -15.68 8.02
N HIS A 280 -14.37 -15.43 7.17
CA HIS A 280 -13.03 -15.05 7.63
C HIS A 280 -12.90 -13.58 8.06
N ARG A 281 -13.85 -12.72 7.71
CA ARG A 281 -13.87 -11.30 8.09
C ARG A 281 -14.52 -11.06 9.45
N MET A 282 -15.39 -11.97 9.90
CA MET A 282 -16.13 -11.85 11.16
C MET A 282 -15.37 -12.48 12.33
N SER A 283 -15.34 -11.79 13.47
CA SER A 283 -14.76 -12.26 14.72
C SER A 283 -15.76 -12.07 15.88
N PRO A 284 -16.17 -13.15 16.59
CA PRO A 284 -15.76 -14.54 16.40
C PRO A 284 -16.28 -15.15 15.09
N MET A 285 -15.56 -16.15 14.55
CA MET A 285 -15.94 -16.83 13.30
C MET A 285 -17.34 -17.46 13.44
N PRO A 286 -18.30 -17.11 12.57
CA PRO A 286 -19.67 -17.61 12.68
C PRO A 286 -19.78 -19.07 12.24
N SER A 287 -20.73 -19.80 12.82
CA SER A 287 -21.17 -21.07 12.27
C SER A 287 -21.92 -20.86 10.96
N ILE A 288 -22.06 -21.91 10.13
CA ILE A 288 -22.87 -21.85 8.89
C ILE A 288 -24.32 -21.46 9.20
N SER A 289 -24.90 -21.99 10.27
CA SER A 289 -26.25 -21.62 10.73
C SER A 289 -26.32 -20.16 11.20
N GLY A 290 -25.28 -19.65 11.86
CA GLY A 290 -25.19 -18.25 12.25
C GLY A 290 -25.11 -17.32 11.04
N LEU A 291 -24.30 -17.67 10.05
CA LEU A 291 -24.18 -16.87 8.83
C LEU A 291 -25.46 -16.93 7.98
N LYS A 292 -26.17 -18.06 7.94
CA LYS A 292 -27.49 -18.16 7.28
C LYS A 292 -28.48 -17.14 7.81
N LYS A 293 -28.59 -17.00 9.13
CA LYS A 293 -29.48 -16.01 9.75
C LYS A 293 -29.13 -14.60 9.30
N VAL A 294 -27.85 -14.24 9.23
CA VAL A 294 -27.43 -12.93 8.71
C VAL A 294 -27.81 -12.72 7.25
N VAL A 295 -27.76 -13.77 6.42
CA VAL A 295 -28.08 -13.66 4.99
C VAL A 295 -29.60 -13.59 4.73
N PHE A 296 -30.43 -14.21 5.56
CA PHE A 296 -31.86 -14.37 5.30
C PHE A 296 -32.81 -13.67 6.30
N ASP A 297 -32.34 -13.27 7.49
CA ASP A 297 -33.14 -12.59 8.51
C ASP A 297 -32.92 -11.06 8.53
N ASN A 298 -32.38 -10.49 7.43
CA ASN A 298 -32.30 -9.04 7.19
C ASN A 298 -33.41 -8.58 6.24
#